data_AF-A0A497JFI9-F1
#
_entry.id   AF-A0A497JFI9-F1
#
_cell.length_a   1.000
_cell.length_b   1.000
_cell.length_c   1.000
_cell.angle_alpha   90.00
_cell.angle_beta   90.00
_cell.angle_gamma   90.00
#
_symmetry.space_group_name_H-M   'P 1'
#
loop_
_entity.id
_entity.type
_entity.pdbx_description
1 polymer ?
#
loop_
_entity_poly.entity_id
_entity_poly.type
_entity_poly.pdbx_seq_one_letter_code
_entity_poly.pdbx_strand_id
1 'polypeptide(L)' 'MAKKCTYKLKFRRRREKRTDYAKRLALVKSGLPRLVIRRTNQYIISQVIKFDPKGDITLVHINSSRLKKLGWN' A
#
# COMPACT_ATOMS: atom_id res chain seq x y z
N MET A 1 -5.08 -13.59 19.13
CA MET A 1 -4.87 -15.01 18.77
C MET A 1 -6.17 -15.66 18.32
N ALA A 2 -6.10 -16.80 17.62
CA ALA A 2 -7.27 -17.66 17.44
C ALA A 2 -7.63 -18.27 18.80
N LYS A 3 -8.90 -18.19 19.20
CA LYS A 3 -9.41 -18.73 20.47
C LYS A 3 -10.05 -20.12 20.32
N LYS A 4 -10.41 -20.53 19.10
CA LYS A 4 -11.04 -21.83 18.76
C LYS A 4 -10.55 -22.29 17.39
N CYS A 5 -10.52 -23.61 17.14
CA CYS A 5 -10.11 -24.20 15.86
C CYS A 5 -10.99 -23.76 14.68
N THR A 6 -12.26 -23.41 14.93
CA THR A 6 -13.20 -22.90 13.92
C THR A 6 -13.03 -21.41 13.58
N TYR A 7 -12.16 -20.68 14.28
CA TYR A 7 -12.03 -19.24 14.07
C TYR A 7 -11.24 -18.91 12.81
N LYS A 8 -11.92 -18.38 11.79
CA LYS A 8 -11.28 -17.89 10.56
C LYS A 8 -10.51 -16.60 10.83
N LEU A 9 -9.18 -16.70 10.89
CA LEU A 9 -8.31 -15.55 11.09
C LEU A 9 -8.37 -14.60 9.89
N LYS A 10 -8.47 -13.30 10.18
CA LYS A 10 -8.33 -12.25 9.17
C LYS A 10 -6.90 -12.27 8.60
N PHE A 11 -6.78 -11.94 7.31
CA PHE A 11 -5.48 -11.80 6.65
C PHE A 11 -4.52 -10.87 7.41
N ARG A 12 -3.22 -11.15 7.33
CA ARG A 12 -2.15 -10.42 8.05
C ARG A 12 -2.29 -8.90 7.93
N ARG A 13 -2.37 -8.35 6.71
CA ARG A 13 -2.47 -6.91 6.47
C ARG A 13 -3.77 -6.26 7.00
N ARG A 14 -4.86 -7.03 7.16
CA ARG A 14 -6.10 -6.54 7.79
C ARG A 14 -5.92 -6.43 9.30
N ARG A 15 -5.20 -7.38 9.91
CA ARG A 15 -4.84 -7.34 11.35
C ARG A 15 -3.88 -6.19 11.66
N GLU A 16 -2.88 -5.97 10.80
CA GLU A 16 -1.95 -4.83 10.91
C GLU A 16 -2.59 -3.47 10.52
N LYS A 17 -3.86 -3.45 10.10
CA LYS A 17 -4.60 -2.26 9.60
C LYS A 17 -3.88 -1.49 8.46
N ARG A 18 -2.95 -2.12 7.75
CA ARG A 18 -2.16 -1.47 6.68
C ARG A 18 -2.89 -1.36 5.35
N THR A 19 -3.90 -2.20 5.13
CA THR A 19 -4.61 -2.28 3.85
C THR A 19 -6.12 -2.43 4.07
N ASP A 20 -6.87 -1.59 3.38
CA ASP A 20 -8.30 -1.77 3.20
C ASP A 20 -8.55 -2.61 1.94
N TYR A 21 -9.08 -3.82 2.13
CA TYR A 21 -9.28 -4.77 1.03
C TYR A 21 -10.44 -4.36 0.11
N ALA A 22 -11.47 -3.68 0.64
CA ALA A 22 -12.60 -3.23 -0.18
C ALA A 22 -12.15 -2.18 -1.20
N LYS A 23 -11.46 -1.13 -0.73
CA LYS A 23 -10.88 -0.09 -1.58
C LYS A 23 -9.82 -0.64 -2.52
N ARG A 24 -8.95 -1.54 -2.03
CA ARG A 24 -7.95 -2.21 -2.87
C ARG A 24 -8.61 -2.96 -4.03
N LEU A 25 -9.66 -3.74 -3.76
CA LEU A 25 -10.35 -4.52 -4.78
C LEU A 25 -10.95 -3.60 -5.86
N ALA A 26 -11.60 -2.51 -5.47
CA ALA A 26 -12.14 -1.53 -6.42
C ALA A 26 -11.05 -0.96 -7.35
N LEU A 27 -9.87 -0.63 -6.79
CA LEU A 27 -8.74 -0.10 -7.56
C LEU A 27 -8.04 -1.14 -8.43
N VAL A 28 -8.03 -2.41 -8.04
CA VAL A 28 -7.42 -3.48 -8.87
C VAL A 28 -8.34 -3.85 -10.02
N LYS A 29 -9.66 -3.77 -9.82
CA LYS A 29 -10.67 -4.05 -10.85
C LYS A 29 -10.57 -3.14 -12.07
N SER A 30 -10.04 -1.92 -11.94
CA SER A 30 -9.87 -1.01 -13.07
C SER A 30 -8.75 -1.42 -14.03
N GLY A 31 -7.89 -2.38 -13.67
CA GLY A 31 -6.76 -2.84 -14.49
C GLY A 31 -5.60 -1.84 -14.61
N LEU A 32 -5.76 -0.62 -14.10
CA LEU A 32 -4.73 0.41 -14.14
C LEU A 32 -3.71 0.26 -13.00
N PRO A 33 -2.45 0.70 -13.21
CA PRO A 33 -1.50 0.86 -12.13
C PRO A 33 -2.06 1.78 -11.05
N ARG A 34 -1.84 1.42 -9.78
CA ARG A 34 -2.38 2.16 -8.64
C ARG A 34 -1.35 3.16 -8.13
N LEU A 35 -1.76 4.40 -7.95
CA LEU A 35 -0.98 5.39 -7.20
C LEU A 35 -1.23 5.21 -5.70
N VAL A 36 -0.23 4.70 -5.00
CA VAL A 36 -0.27 4.49 -3.55
C VAL A 36 0.43 5.65 -2.87
N ILE A 37 -0.35 6.46 -2.15
CA ILE A 37 0.15 7.56 -1.32
C ILE A 37 0.11 7.11 0.13
N ARG A 38 1.22 7.24 0.84
CA ARG A 38 1.34 6.95 2.27
C ARG A 38 1.90 8.18 2.98
N ARG A 39 1.13 8.69 3.93
CA ARG A 39 1.56 9.76 4.80
C ARG A 39 2.20 9.18 6.06
N THR A 40 3.36 9.68 6.39
CA THR A 40 4.00 9.51 7.70
C THR A 40 3.96 10.85 8.44
N ASN A 41 4.47 10.91 9.67
CA ASN A 41 4.46 12.16 10.44
C ASN A 41 5.30 13.26 9.78
N GLN A 42 6.39 12.88 9.10
CA GLN A 42 7.35 13.82 8.51
C GLN A 42 7.36 13.81 6.98
N TYR A 43 7.00 12.68 6.36
CA TYR A 43 7.18 12.48 4.93
C TYR A 43 5.93 11.96 4.23
N ILE A 44 5.86 12.23 2.92
CA ILE A 44 4.87 11.66 2.01
C ILE A 44 5.59 10.75 1.04
N ILE A 45 5.16 9.49 1.01
CA ILE A 45 5.66 8.46 0.11
C ILE A 45 4.63 8.27 -0.99
N SER A 46 5.06 8.38 -2.25
CA SER A 46 4.25 8.11 -3.43
C SER A 46 4.86 6.96 -4.23
N GLN A 47 4.01 6.00 -4.61
CA GLN A 47 4.43 4.80 -5.34
C GLN A 47 3.46 4.50 -6.46
N VAL A 48 3.95 4.16 -7.64
CA VAL A 48 3.14 3.61 -8.72
C VAL A 48 3.31 2.10 -8.70
N ILE A 49 2.22 1.38 -8.45
CA ILE A 49 2.24 -0.06 -8.20
C ILE A 49 1.36 -0.79 -9.20
N LYS A 50 1.94 -1.74 -9.94
CA LYS A 50 1.22 -2.68 -10.79
C LYS A 50 0.81 -3.91 -9.97
N PHE A 51 -0.39 -4.42 -10.23
CA PHE A 51 -0.85 -5.66 -9.63
C PHE A 51 -0.25 -6.86 -10.38
N ASP A 52 0.29 -7.82 -9.65
CA ASP A 52 0.67 -9.14 -10.15
C ASP A 52 0.18 -10.22 -9.15
N PRO A 53 -0.28 -11.40 -9.61
CA PRO A 53 -0.83 -12.45 -8.75
C PRO A 53 0.16 -12.97 -7.69
N LYS A 54 1.47 -12.95 -7.97
CA LYS A 54 2.52 -13.37 -7.02
C LYS A 54 2.78 -12.31 -5.97
N GLY A 55 2.56 -11.03 -6.31
CA GLY A 55 2.78 -9.89 -5.43
C GLY A 55 2.77 -8.58 -6.18
N ASP A 56 2.54 -7.47 -5.48
CA ASP A 56 2.54 -6.15 -6.11
C ASP A 56 3.94 -5.75 -6.61
N ILE A 57 4.03 -5.29 -7.85
CA ILE A 57 5.29 -4.80 -8.46
C ILE A 57 5.32 -3.28 -8.38
N THR A 58 6.37 -2.71 -7.80
CA THR A 58 6.55 -1.25 -7.72
C THR A 58 7.30 -0.76 -8.95
N LEU A 59 6.67 0.11 -9.74
CA LEU A 59 7.26 0.70 -10.94
C LEU A 59 8.08 1.94 -10.60
N VAL A 60 7.52 2.81 -9.75
CA VAL A 60 8.14 4.07 -9.34
C VAL A 60 7.98 4.25 -7.84
N HIS A 61 9.02 4.74 -7.17
CA HIS A 61 9.02 5.06 -5.75
C HIS A 61 9.63 6.44 -5.52
N ILE A 62 8.87 7.33 -4.88
CA ILE A 62 9.31 8.68 -4.51
C ILE A 62 8.94 8.97 -3.06
N ASN A 63 9.81 9.69 -2.37
CA ASN A 63 9.61 10.19 -1.02
C ASN A 63 9.82 11.71 -1.01
N SER A 64 9.08 12.44 -0.17
CA SER A 64 9.20 13.90 -0.05
C SER A 64 10.59 14.36 0.38
N SER A 65 11.39 13.50 1.04
CA SER A 65 12.80 13.80 1.32
C SER A 65 13.65 14.04 0.07
N ARG A 66 13.24 13.49 -1.08
CA ARG A 66 13.94 13.69 -2.36
C ARG A 66 13.77 15.11 -2.90
N LEU A 67 12.74 15.85 -2.46
CA LEU A 67 12.52 17.24 -2.84
C LEU A 67 13.66 18.16 -2.33
N LYS A 68 14.31 17.80 -1.22
CA LYS A 68 15.49 18.53 -0.72
C LYS A 68 16.61 18.62 -1.76
N LYS A 69 16.79 17.57 -2.58
CA LYS A 69 17.78 17.57 -3.66
C LYS A 69 17.39 18.47 -4.83
N LEU A 70 16.13 18.88 -4.92
CA LEU A 70 15.60 19.77 -5.94
C LEU A 70 15.52 21.23 -5.45
N GLY A 71 16.18 21.56 -4.33
CA GLY A 71 16.21 22.91 -3.79
C GLY A 71 15.06 23.25 -2.83
N TRP A 72 14.23 22.28 -2.46
CA TRP A 72 13.16 22.48 -1.48
C TRP A 72 13.69 22.26 -0.06
N ASN A 73 14.03 23.35 0.62
CA ASN A 73 14.44 23.35 2.04
C ASN A 73 13.28 23.66 2.98
#